data_AF-A0A9D4X2J2-F1
#
_entry.id   AF-A0A9D4X2J2-F1
#
_cell.length_a   1.000
_cell.length_b   1.000
_cell.length_c   1.000
_cell.angle_alpha   90.00
_cell.angle_beta   90.00
_cell.angle_gamma   90.00
#
_symmetry.space_group_name_H-M   'P 1'
#
loop_
_entity.id
_entity.type
_entity.pdbx_description
1 polymer ?
#
loop_
_entity_poly.entity_id
_entity_poly.type
_entity_poly.pdbx_seq_one_letter_code
_entity_poly.pdbx_strand_id
1 'polypeptide(L)'
;MRESEVLFTVEAIISYPENESSWRYLRGLFKDESTLYVNDAQVSSLCLKILKTKSNYLFALSTLLDLICLGYQPNEDFRDAIEALRTSDFDKQDSDIAITICSILEQVDPIRVNYWVWRKSRLPQAA
;
A
#
# COMPACT_ATOMS: atom_id res chain seq x y z
N MET A 1 22.37 8.61 6.72
CA MET A 1 22.45 7.26 6.14
C MET A 1 21.08 6.76 5.72
N ARG A 2 20.06 6.72 6.59
CA ARG A 2 18.70 6.30 6.20
C ARG A 2 18.12 7.11 5.03
N GLU A 3 18.20 8.43 5.10
CA GLU A 3 17.61 9.31 4.08
C GLU A 3 18.13 9.04 2.65
N SER A 4 19.45 8.87 2.49
CA SER A 4 20.06 8.54 1.20
C SER A 4 19.65 7.15 0.70
N GLU A 5 19.51 6.17 1.61
CA GLU A 5 19.04 4.82 1.27
C GLU A 5 17.56 4.82 0.87
N VAL A 6 16.72 5.60 1.56
CA VAL A 6 15.31 5.78 1.23
C VAL A 6 15.21 6.39 -0.17
N LEU A 7 15.92 7.48 -0.44
CA LEU A 7 15.91 8.14 -1.75
C LEU A 7 16.34 7.18 -2.87
N PHE A 8 17.45 6.46 -2.67
CA PHE A 8 17.94 5.47 -3.63
C PHE A 8 16.88 4.37 -3.90
N THR A 9 16.26 3.87 -2.84
CA THR A 9 15.26 2.80 -2.95
C THR A 9 13.97 3.29 -3.60
N VAL A 10 13.56 4.52 -3.34
CA VAL A 10 12.41 5.18 -3.97
C VAL A 10 12.61 5.27 -5.49
N GLU A 11 13.79 5.72 -5.94
CA GLU A 11 14.11 5.78 -7.37
C GLU A 11 14.13 4.38 -8.03
N ALA A 12 14.64 3.37 -7.31
CA ALA A 12 14.62 1.99 -7.78
C ALA A 12 13.18 1.46 -7.95
N ILE A 13 12.28 1.78 -7.01
CA ILE A 13 10.86 1.38 -7.08
C ILE A 13 10.14 2.13 -8.21
N ILE A 14 10.40 3.42 -8.39
CA ILE A 14 9.82 4.20 -9.49
C ILE A 14 10.19 3.58 -10.85
N SER A 15 11.43 3.11 -10.98
CA SER A 15 11.93 2.49 -12.21
C SER A 15 11.35 1.10 -12.45
N TYR A 16 11.18 0.29 -11.39
CA TYR A 16 10.72 -1.11 -11.45
C TYR A 16 9.74 -1.42 -10.31
N PRO A 17 8.48 -0.94 -10.39
CA PRO A 17 7.52 -1.07 -9.31
C PRO A 17 7.12 -2.51 -8.99
N GLU A 18 7.26 -3.44 -9.94
CA GLU A 18 7.03 -4.88 -9.77
C GLU A 18 8.16 -5.61 -9.02
N ASN A 19 9.29 -4.96 -8.73
CA ASN A 19 10.39 -5.59 -8.00
C ASN A 19 10.11 -5.61 -6.49
N GLU A 20 9.63 -6.75 -5.97
CA GLU A 20 9.34 -6.97 -4.55
C GLU A 20 10.53 -6.61 -3.63
N SER A 21 11.76 -6.89 -4.08
CA SER A 21 12.96 -6.72 -3.24
C SER A 21 13.16 -5.27 -2.82
N SER A 22 12.89 -4.32 -3.71
CA SER A 22 13.02 -2.89 -3.40
C SER A 22 12.01 -2.45 -2.35
N TRP A 23 10.76 -2.94 -2.43
CA TRP A 23 9.73 -2.67 -1.42
C TRP A 23 10.08 -3.29 -0.05
N ARG A 24 10.60 -4.52 -0.05
CA ARG A 24 11.05 -5.19 1.17
C ARG A 24 12.22 -4.46 1.81
N TYR A 25 13.17 -3.99 0.99
CA TYR A 25 14.30 -3.20 1.46
C TYR A 25 13.83 -1.87 2.06
N LEU A 26 12.95 -1.14 1.37
CA LEU A 26 12.38 0.11 1.86
C LEU A 26 11.75 -0.07 3.25
N ARG A 27 10.92 -1.10 3.43
CA ARG A 27 10.34 -1.43 4.75
C ARG A 27 11.41 -1.76 5.79
N GLY A 28 12.46 -2.49 5.40
CA GLY A 28 13.58 -2.86 6.27
C GLY A 28 14.38 -1.68 6.81
N LEU A 29 14.45 -0.56 6.07
CA LEU A 29 15.14 0.67 6.51
C LEU A 29 14.51 1.32 7.77
N PHE A 30 13.24 0.98 8.05
CA PHE A 30 12.48 1.45 9.22
C PHE A 30 12.18 0.32 10.22
N LYS A 31 12.95 -0.77 10.18
CA LYS A 31 12.78 -1.88 11.13
C LYS A 31 12.80 -1.36 12.56
N ASP A 32 11.84 -1.82 13.38
CA ASP A 32 11.64 -1.42 14.78
C ASP A 32 11.24 0.06 14.99
N GLU A 33 11.08 0.85 13.93
CA GLU A 33 10.77 2.29 13.95
C GLU A 33 9.47 2.59 13.15
N SER A 34 8.39 1.90 13.49
CA SER A 34 7.11 1.98 12.76
C SER A 34 6.50 3.39 12.69
N THR A 35 6.73 4.21 13.72
CA THR A 35 6.28 5.61 13.74
C THR A 35 7.00 6.46 12.71
N LEU A 36 8.29 6.24 12.48
CA LEU A 36 9.02 6.94 11.42
C LEU A 36 8.58 6.45 10.05
N TYR A 37 8.32 5.15 9.90
CA TYR A 37 7.82 4.59 8.65
C TYR A 37 6.48 5.20 8.21
N VAL A 38 5.53 5.30 9.15
CA VAL A 38 4.20 5.87 8.90
C VAL A 38 4.24 7.35 8.56
N ASN A 39 5.18 8.10 9.15
CA ASN A 39 5.28 9.54 8.98
C ASN A 39 6.25 9.95 7.86
N ASP A 40 6.91 9.00 7.18
CA ASP A 40 7.80 9.31 6.07
C ASP A 40 7.01 9.65 4.80
N ALA A 41 7.00 10.94 4.46
CA ALA A 41 6.26 11.46 3.32
C ALA A 41 6.74 10.89 1.97
N GLN A 42 8.00 10.43 1.85
CA GLN A 42 8.51 9.83 0.61
C GLN A 42 7.85 8.48 0.38
N VAL A 43 7.66 7.68 1.44
CA VAL A 43 7.00 6.37 1.35
C VAL A 43 5.54 6.52 0.92
N SER A 44 4.78 7.42 1.55
CA SER A 44 3.39 7.64 1.17
C SER A 44 3.28 8.23 -0.24
N SER A 45 4.11 9.21 -0.59
CA SER A 45 4.10 9.83 -1.92
C SER A 45 4.46 8.83 -3.01
N LEU A 46 5.40 7.91 -2.74
CA LEU A 46 5.73 6.81 -3.63
C LEU A 46 4.53 5.90 -3.87
N CYS A 47 3.83 5.48 -2.80
CA CYS A 47 2.62 4.66 -2.93
C CYS A 47 1.60 5.36 -3.83
N LEU A 48 1.29 6.64 -3.57
CA LEU A 48 0.33 7.40 -4.37
C LEU A 48 0.76 7.50 -5.85
N LYS A 49 2.05 7.77 -6.09
CA LYS A 49 2.62 7.86 -7.44
C LYS A 49 2.41 6.57 -8.22
N ILE A 50 2.70 5.41 -7.61
CA ILE A 50 2.52 4.10 -8.26
C ILE A 50 1.02 3.77 -8.42
N LEU A 51 0.17 4.04 -7.43
CA LEU A 51 -1.28 3.79 -7.57
C LEU A 51 -1.88 4.56 -8.75
N LYS A 52 -1.46 5.82 -8.96
CA LYS A 52 -1.93 6.67 -10.07
C LYS A 52 -1.53 6.13 -11.45
N THR A 53 -0.54 5.25 -11.59
CA THR A 53 -0.18 4.65 -12.90
C THR A 53 -1.17 3.57 -13.34
N LYS A 54 -1.96 3.01 -12.39
CA LYS A 54 -2.87 1.88 -12.61
C LYS A 54 -2.19 0.62 -13.18
N SER A 55 -0.88 0.50 -13.04
CA SER A 55 -0.09 -0.68 -13.41
C SER A 55 0.92 -1.05 -12.31
N ASN A 56 1.24 -2.33 -12.17
CA ASN A 56 2.22 -2.86 -11.20
C ASN A 56 2.02 -2.35 -9.74
N TYR A 57 0.78 -2.12 -9.35
CA TYR A 57 0.42 -1.45 -8.10
C TYR A 57 0.26 -2.41 -6.89
N LEU A 58 0.49 -3.71 -7.07
CA LEU A 58 0.31 -4.72 -6.01
C LEU A 58 1.10 -4.38 -4.75
N PHE A 59 2.40 -4.08 -4.88
CA PHE A 59 3.25 -3.77 -3.73
C PHE A 59 2.97 -2.38 -3.15
N ALA A 60 2.52 -1.43 -3.96
CA ALA A 60 2.06 -0.13 -3.48
C ALA A 60 0.80 -0.25 -2.63
N LEU A 61 -0.19 -1.06 -3.06
CA LEU A 61 -1.39 -1.37 -2.27
C LEU A 61 -1.04 -2.10 -0.97
N SER A 62 -0.21 -3.14 -1.04
CA SER A 62 0.23 -3.86 0.16
C SER A 62 0.98 -2.96 1.15
N THR A 63 1.81 -2.04 0.64
CA THR A 63 2.57 -1.10 1.47
C THR A 63 1.63 -0.08 2.12
N LEU A 64 0.72 0.51 1.35
CA LEU A 64 -0.27 1.45 1.87
C LEU A 64 -1.17 0.81 2.94
N LEU A 65 -1.59 -0.44 2.73
CA LEU A 65 -2.36 -1.19 3.73
C LEU A 65 -1.61 -1.34 5.05
N ASP A 66 -0.32 -1.67 4.98
CA ASP A 66 0.54 -1.77 6.16
C ASP A 66 0.69 -0.41 6.86
N LEU A 67 0.86 0.68 6.11
CA LEU A 67 0.90 2.04 6.66
C LEU A 67 -0.40 2.39 7.39
N ILE A 68 -1.57 2.11 6.78
CA ILE A 68 -2.89 2.36 7.40
C ILE A 68 -3.03 1.56 8.70
N CYS A 69 -2.64 0.28 8.70
CA CYS A 69 -2.67 -0.57 9.89
C CYS A 69 -1.76 -0.05 11.02
N LEU A 70 -0.73 0.73 10.68
CA LEU A 70 0.18 1.37 11.63
C LEU A 70 -0.25 2.79 12.02
N GLY A 71 -1.40 3.28 11.51
CA GLY A 71 -1.99 4.56 11.89
C GLY A 71 -1.93 5.66 10.83
N TYR A 72 -1.41 5.38 9.62
CA TYR A 72 -1.45 6.34 8.52
C TYR A 72 -2.89 6.68 8.13
N GLN A 73 -3.16 7.97 7.91
CA GLN A 73 -4.48 8.47 7.48
C GLN A 73 -4.41 8.92 6.02
N PRO A 74 -4.95 8.13 5.07
CA PRO A 74 -4.97 8.51 3.65
C PRO A 74 -5.85 9.74 3.42
N ASN A 75 -5.37 10.66 2.59
CA ASN A 75 -6.12 11.81 2.12
C ASN A 75 -7.01 11.46 0.90
N GLU A 76 -7.73 12.45 0.36
CA GLU A 76 -8.62 12.23 -0.80
C GLU A 76 -7.89 11.71 -2.03
N ASP A 77 -6.68 12.17 -2.33
CA ASP A 77 -5.92 11.67 -3.48
C ASP A 77 -5.72 10.15 -3.45
N PHE A 78 -5.53 9.57 -2.26
CA PHE A 78 -5.46 8.11 -2.11
C PHE A 78 -6.80 7.44 -2.32
N ARG A 79 -7.90 8.03 -1.81
CA ARG A 79 -9.25 7.49 -2.02
C ARG A 79 -9.58 7.46 -3.51
N ASP A 80 -9.33 8.56 -4.21
CA ASP A 80 -9.54 8.68 -5.65
C ASP A 80 -8.68 7.67 -6.43
N ALA A 81 -7.40 7.53 -6.07
CA ALA A 81 -6.51 6.59 -6.73
C ALA A 81 -6.95 5.12 -6.53
N ILE A 82 -7.40 4.75 -5.33
CA ILE A 82 -7.88 3.39 -5.02
C ILE A 82 -9.22 3.11 -5.70
N GLU A 83 -10.15 4.07 -5.67
CA GLU A 83 -11.44 3.93 -6.35
C GLU A 83 -11.25 3.74 -7.86
N ALA A 84 -10.28 4.43 -8.46
CA ALA A 84 -9.93 4.28 -9.86
C ALA A 84 -9.33 2.91 -10.24
N LEU A 85 -8.96 2.08 -9.25
CA LEU A 85 -8.48 0.69 -9.43
C LEU A 85 -9.60 -0.34 -9.27
N ARG A 86 -10.78 0.04 -8.78
CA ARG A 86 -11.91 -0.88 -8.62
C ARG A 86 -12.41 -1.34 -9.99
N THR A 87 -12.66 -2.64 -10.08
CA THR A 87 -13.37 -3.27 -11.19
C THR A 87 -14.88 -3.21 -10.94
N SER A 88 -15.70 -3.35 -11.98
CA SER A 88 -17.16 -3.21 -11.89
C SER A 88 -17.86 -4.22 -10.96
N ASP A 89 -17.15 -5.23 -10.45
CA ASP A 89 -17.70 -6.33 -9.65
C ASP A 89 -17.71 -6.06 -8.13
N PHE A 90 -17.30 -4.86 -7.68
CA PHE A 90 -17.37 -4.48 -6.27
C PHE A 90 -18.79 -4.07 -5.85
N ASP A 91 -19.63 -5.07 -5.54
CA ASP A 91 -21.07 -4.93 -5.27
C ASP A 91 -21.46 -4.12 -4.01
N LYS A 92 -20.50 -3.60 -3.24
CA LYS A 92 -20.75 -2.69 -2.11
C LYS A 92 -19.64 -1.66 -1.95
N GLN A 93 -20.04 -0.40 -1.78
CA GLN A 93 -19.17 0.65 -1.26
C GLN A 93 -18.85 0.35 0.21
N ASP A 94 -17.79 -0.42 0.45
CA ASP A 94 -17.14 -0.39 1.77
C ASP A 94 -16.52 1.00 1.95
N SER A 95 -17.01 1.76 2.93
CA SER A 95 -16.50 3.11 3.24
C SER A 95 -15.08 3.07 3.81
N ASP A 96 -14.63 1.90 4.25
CA ASP A 96 -13.28 1.68 4.75
C ASP A 96 -12.31 1.41 3.60
N ILE A 97 -11.33 2.31 3.49
CA ILE A 97 -10.26 2.25 2.49
C ILE A 97 -9.39 0.99 2.64
N ALA A 98 -9.14 0.51 3.85
CA ALA A 98 -8.35 -0.69 4.09
C ALA A 98 -9.09 -1.95 3.63
N ILE A 99 -10.41 -1.99 3.84
CA ILE A 99 -11.26 -3.08 3.32
C ILE A 99 -11.24 -3.07 1.79
N THR A 100 -11.37 -1.90 1.18
CA THR A 100 -11.33 -1.75 -0.28
C THR A 100 -9.98 -2.22 -0.84
N ILE A 101 -8.85 -1.82 -0.24
CA ILE A 101 -7.52 -2.27 -0.62
C ILE A 101 -7.40 -3.80 -0.54
N CYS A 102 -7.85 -4.43 0.56
CA CYS A 102 -7.82 -5.89 0.68
C CYS A 102 -8.62 -6.57 -0.44
N SER A 103 -9.79 -6.01 -0.77
CA SER A 103 -10.67 -6.58 -1.79
C SER A 103 -10.07 -6.47 -3.21
N ILE A 104 -9.32 -5.40 -3.50
CA ILE A 104 -8.52 -5.30 -4.73
C ILE A 104 -7.38 -6.31 -4.73
N LEU A 105 -6.65 -6.45 -3.61
CA LEU A 105 -5.54 -7.40 -3.47
C LEU A 105 -5.99 -8.87 -3.63
N GLU A 106 -7.20 -9.22 -3.17
CA GLU A 106 -7.80 -10.54 -3.43
C GLU A 106 -7.91 -10.86 -4.93
N GLN A 107 -8.17 -9.85 -5.77
CA GLN A 107 -8.30 -10.01 -7.23
C GLN A 107 -6.93 -10.02 -7.93
N VAL A 108 -6.02 -9.12 -7.55
CA VAL A 108 -4.77 -8.89 -8.29
C VAL A 108 -3.59 -9.74 -7.80
N ASP A 109 -3.70 -10.40 -6.65
CA ASP A 109 -2.72 -11.35 -6.10
C ASP A 109 -3.39 -12.71 -5.77
N PRO A 110 -3.82 -13.47 -6.80
CA PRO A 110 -4.58 -14.70 -6.62
C PRO A 110 -3.80 -15.79 -5.86
N ILE A 111 -2.46 -15.76 -5.91
CA ILE A 111 -1.60 -16.69 -5.17
C ILE A 111 -1.79 -16.49 -3.66
N ARG A 112 -2.01 -15.25 -3.21
CA ARG A 112 -2.17 -14.89 -1.80
C ARG A 112 -3.61 -14.54 -1.42
N VAL A 113 -4.60 -14.95 -2.21
CA VAL A 113 -6.03 -14.64 -1.95
C VAL A 113 -6.46 -14.99 -0.51
N ASN A 114 -6.09 -16.18 -0.01
CA ASN A 114 -6.42 -16.61 1.37
C ASN A 114 -5.76 -15.72 2.43
N TYR A 115 -4.56 -15.21 2.15
CA TYR A 115 -3.89 -14.26 3.03
C TYR A 115 -4.61 -12.91 3.05
N TRP A 116 -5.08 -12.41 1.90
CA TRP A 116 -5.82 -11.15 1.85
C TRP A 116 -7.20 -11.24 2.51
N VAL A 117 -7.92 -12.35 2.34
CA VAL A 117 -9.16 -12.63 3.08
C VAL A 117 -8.92 -12.65 4.59
N TRP A 118 -7.86 -13.34 5.04
CA TRP A 118 -7.47 -13.34 6.46
C TRP A 118 -7.09 -11.93 6.93
N ARG A 119 -6.30 -11.18 6.15
CA ARG A 119 -5.84 -9.82 6.49
C ARG A 119 -7.02 -8.87 6.64
N LYS A 120 -8.00 -8.92 5.72
CA LYS A 120 -9.26 -8.18 5.75
C LYS A 120 -10.04 -8.44 7.05
N SER A 121 -10.11 -9.70 7.50
CA SER A 121 -10.78 -10.07 8.77
C SER A 121 -10.06 -9.59 10.04
N ARG A 122 -8.80 -9.15 9.93
CA ARG A 122 -7.93 -8.72 11.02
C ARG A 122 -7.64 -7.22 11.01
N LEU A 123 -8.32 -6.45 10.16
CA LEU A 123 -8.18 -5.01 10.15
C LEU A 123 -8.60 -4.44 11.52
N PRO A 124 -7.91 -3.40 12.03
CA PRO A 124 -8.37 -2.70 13.22
C PRO A 124 -9.79 -2.22 12.99
N GLN A 125 -10.73 -2.60 13.87
CA GLN A 125 -12.08 -2.04 13.79
C GLN A 125 -11.98 -0.54 14.01
N ALA A 126 -12.57 0.25 13.11
CA ALA A 126 -12.80 1.66 13.39
C ALA A 126 -13.64 1.75 14.67
N ALA A 127 -13.08 2.40 15.71
CA ALA A 127 -13.77 2.63 16.97
C ALA A 127 -14.91 3.64 16.81
#